data_AF-A0A820KJV2-F1
#
_entry.id   AF-A0A820KJV2-F1
#
_cell.length_a   1.000
_cell.length_b   1.000
_cell.length_c   1.000
_cell.angle_alpha   90.00
_cell.angle_beta   90.00
_cell.angle_gamma   90.00
#
_symmetry.space_group_name_H-M   'P 1'
#
loop_
_entity.id
_entity.type
_entity.pdbx_description
1 polymer ?
#
loop_
_entity_poly.entity_id
_entity_poly.type
_entity_poly.pdbx_seq_one_letter_code
_entity_poly.pdbx_strand_id
1 'polypeptide(L)'
;MVNTYDVHFYASFALIQLWPELELSIQYDFSSTITYEKLESRIYLFHGQASHWKTLHSVPHDLGDPDEEPWLLINAYISHDTADWKDLGLKYILQVYRDYVYTKNKQFLTDIWKTIK
;
A
#
# COMPACT_ATOMS: atom_id res chain seq x y z
N MET A 1 12.23 -1.63 -4.38
CA MET A 1 10.82 -1.54 -3.90
C MET A 1 10.64 -2.21 -2.53
N VAL A 2 10.07 -1.47 -1.58
CA VAL A 2 9.79 -1.90 -0.20
C VAL A 2 8.31 -2.24 -0.06
N ASN A 3 8.01 -3.41 0.54
CA ASN A 3 6.64 -3.87 0.82
C ASN A 3 5.70 -3.83 -0.39
N THR A 4 6.15 -4.25 -1.57
CA THR A 4 5.31 -4.34 -2.78
C THR A 4 4.00 -5.07 -2.48
N TYR A 5 2.88 -4.34 -2.51
CA TYR A 5 1.69 -4.66 -1.73
C TYR A 5 0.84 -5.78 -2.33
N ASP A 6 0.77 -5.81 -3.66
CA ASP A 6 0.13 -6.88 -4.42
C ASP A 6 0.84 -8.23 -4.21
N VAL A 7 2.15 -8.21 -3.93
CA VAL A 7 2.97 -9.38 -3.57
C VAL A 7 2.91 -9.66 -2.07
N HIS A 8 2.96 -8.62 -1.24
CA HIS A 8 2.85 -8.68 0.22
C HIS A 8 1.58 -9.42 0.64
N PHE A 9 0.49 -9.26 -0.11
CA PHE A 9 -0.76 -10.01 0.07
C PHE A 9 -0.58 -11.51 0.30
N TYR A 10 0.37 -12.14 -0.41
CA TYR A 10 0.64 -13.57 -0.30
C TYR A 10 1.67 -13.87 0.80
N ALA A 11 2.67 -13.01 0.99
CA ALA A 11 3.78 -13.23 1.91
C ALA A 11 3.44 -12.86 3.37
N SER A 12 2.52 -11.92 3.58
CA SER A 12 2.24 -11.30 4.89
C SER A 12 1.62 -12.24 5.92
N PHE A 13 1.22 -13.45 5.51
CA PHE A 13 0.84 -14.52 6.44
C PHE A 13 1.94 -14.84 7.45
N ALA A 14 3.21 -14.82 7.05
CA ALA A 14 4.32 -15.07 7.98
C ALA A 14 4.42 -13.96 9.05
N LEU A 15 4.21 -12.70 8.66
CA LEU A 15 4.26 -11.57 9.60
C LEU A 15 3.07 -11.59 10.54
N ILE A 16 1.83 -11.69 10.04
CA ILE A 16 0.67 -11.68 10.95
C ILE A 16 0.68 -12.85 11.94
N GLN A 17 1.23 -14.01 11.54
CA GLN A 17 1.28 -15.20 12.39
C GLN A 17 2.41 -15.15 13.44
N LEU A 18 3.56 -14.55 13.12
CA LEU A 18 4.76 -14.60 13.96
C LEU A 18 5.14 -13.25 14.58
N TRP A 19 4.87 -12.14 13.89
CA TRP A 19 5.15 -10.77 14.30
C TRP A 19 3.96 -9.84 13.99
N PRO A 20 2.81 -10.05 14.65
CA PRO A 20 1.57 -9.34 14.31
C PRO A 20 1.70 -7.81 14.40
N GLU A 21 2.41 -7.28 15.40
CA GLU A 21 2.60 -5.83 15.54
C GLU A 21 3.38 -5.22 14.36
N LEU A 22 4.30 -6.00 13.75
CA LEU A 22 5.01 -5.55 12.56
C LEU A 22 4.08 -5.51 11.33
N GLU A 23 3.25 -6.54 11.14
CA GLU A 23 2.25 -6.52 10.05
C GLU A 23 1.26 -5.36 10.23
N LEU A 24 0.74 -5.14 11.44
CA LEU A 24 -0.20 -4.05 11.69
C LEU A 24 0.47 -2.69 11.44
N SER A 25 1.74 -2.51 11.81
CA SER A 25 2.52 -1.30 11.49
C SER A 25 2.60 -1.05 9.98
N ILE A 26 2.85 -2.09 9.17
CA ILE A 26 2.88 -1.97 7.71
C ILE A 26 1.50 -1.55 7.18
N GLN A 27 0.41 -2.13 7.70
CA GLN A 27 -0.95 -1.73 7.29
C GLN A 27 -1.26 -0.26 7.66
N TYR A 28 -0.75 0.24 8.80
CA TYR A 28 -0.84 1.66 9.13
C TYR A 28 -0.05 2.53 8.16
N ASP A 29 1.16 2.13 7.77
CA ASP A 29 1.96 2.84 6.76
C ASP A 29 1.18 2.97 5.46
N PHE A 30 0.66 1.86 4.91
CA PHE A 30 -0.19 1.88 3.71
C PHE A 30 -1.45 2.73 3.89
N SER A 31 -2.14 2.59 5.01
CA SER A 31 -3.36 3.38 5.32
C SER A 31 -3.09 4.88 5.24
N SER A 32 -1.96 5.34 5.76
CA SER A 32 -1.58 6.77 5.74
C SER A 32 -1.41 7.33 4.32
N THR A 33 -1.03 6.47 3.36
CA THR A 33 -0.81 6.88 1.96
C THR A 33 -2.09 7.04 1.15
N ILE A 34 -3.22 6.50 1.61
CA ILE A 34 -4.49 6.52 0.86
C ILE A 34 -5.01 7.95 0.73
N THR A 35 -4.87 8.75 1.78
CA THR A 35 -5.23 10.18 1.80
C THR A 35 -4.11 11.10 1.31
N TYR A 36 -2.97 10.54 0.91
CA TYR A 36 -1.85 11.27 0.33
C TYR A 36 -1.96 11.28 -1.20
N GLU A 37 -1.71 12.45 -1.77
CA GLU A 37 -1.67 12.69 -3.21
C GLU A 37 -0.36 13.38 -3.57
N LYS A 38 0.19 13.00 -4.73
CA LYS A 38 1.39 13.60 -5.32
C LYS A 38 1.14 13.83 -6.80
N LEU A 39 0.85 15.09 -7.14
CA LEU A 39 0.39 15.51 -8.46
C LEU A 39 1.52 15.65 -9.47
N GLU A 40 2.79 15.69 -9.03
CA GLU A 40 3.95 15.70 -9.92
C GLU A 40 3.85 14.57 -10.93
N SER A 41 3.98 14.92 -12.20
CA SER A 41 3.87 13.94 -13.28
C SER A 41 5.17 13.19 -13.47
N ARG A 42 5.06 11.91 -13.80
CA ARG A 42 6.18 11.05 -14.16
C ARG A 42 5.85 10.22 -15.39
N ILE A 43 6.88 9.85 -16.15
CA ILE A 43 6.76 9.04 -17.36
C ILE A 43 6.89 7.57 -16.99
N TYR A 44 5.91 6.76 -17.36
CA TYR A 44 5.93 5.32 -17.16
C TYR A 44 6.56 4.59 -18.35
N LEU A 45 7.39 3.58 -18.07
CA LEU A 45 8.32 3.00 -19.06
C LEU A 45 7.62 2.26 -20.20
N PHE A 46 6.56 1.52 -19.91
CA PHE A 46 6.01 0.58 -20.90
C PHE A 46 5.23 1.27 -22.04
N HIS A 47 4.62 2.42 -21.76
CA HIS A 47 3.81 3.17 -22.72
C HIS A 47 4.30 4.60 -22.97
N GLY A 48 5.32 5.07 -22.23
CA GLY A 48 5.79 6.45 -22.30
C GLY A 48 4.76 7.50 -21.85
N GLN A 49 3.68 7.06 -21.19
CA GLN A 49 2.60 7.92 -20.76
C GLN A 49 3.00 8.67 -19.48
N ALA A 50 2.67 9.96 -19.44
CA ALA A 50 2.77 10.78 -18.25
C ALA A 50 1.48 10.64 -17.42
N SER A 51 1.62 10.37 -16.13
CA SER A 51 0.51 10.39 -15.17
C SER A 51 1.02 10.90 -13.81
N HIS A 52 0.11 11.10 -12.85
CA HIS A 52 0.46 11.52 -11.50
C HIS A 52 1.32 10.45 -10.81
N TRP A 53 2.18 10.89 -9.89
CA TRP A 53 3.00 9.97 -9.10
C TRP A 53 2.16 9.12 -8.15
N LYS A 54 1.24 9.78 -7.43
CA LYS A 54 0.31 9.12 -6.51
C LYS A 54 -1.06 9.78 -6.60
N THR A 55 -2.03 9.04 -7.10
CA THR A 55 -3.44 9.46 -7.16
C THR A 55 -4.10 9.31 -5.79
N LEU A 56 -4.91 10.29 -5.39
CA LEU A 56 -5.69 10.23 -4.15
C LEU A 56 -6.60 8.98 -4.12
N HIS A 57 -6.78 8.38 -2.95
CA HIS A 57 -7.60 7.18 -2.71
C HIS A 57 -7.12 5.88 -3.37
N SER A 58 -6.02 5.91 -4.15
CA SER A 58 -5.35 4.69 -4.60
C SER A 58 -4.45 4.12 -3.50
N VAL A 59 -4.40 2.80 -3.39
CA VAL A 59 -3.39 2.09 -2.58
C VAL A 59 -2.10 2.07 -3.41
N PRO A 60 -0.96 2.51 -2.87
CA PRO A 60 0.29 2.47 -3.61
C PRO A 60 0.75 1.03 -3.85
N HIS A 61 1.49 0.82 -4.93
CA HIS A 61 2.09 -0.46 -5.25
C HIS A 61 3.17 -0.86 -4.24
N ASP A 62 3.96 0.09 -3.76
CA ASP A 62 5.05 -0.12 -2.82
C ASP A 62 5.31 1.15 -1.99
N LEU A 63 6.04 1.01 -0.89
CA LEU A 63 6.43 2.13 -0.02
C LEU A 63 7.81 2.72 -0.38
N GLY A 64 8.19 2.66 -1.65
CA GLY A 64 9.38 3.31 -2.19
C GLY A 64 10.54 2.36 -2.46
N ASP A 65 11.71 2.94 -2.77
CA ASP A 65 12.92 2.21 -3.14
C ASP A 65 14.03 2.33 -2.07
N PRO A 66 14.69 1.24 -1.66
CA PRO A 66 15.84 1.30 -0.76
C PRO A 66 16.99 2.22 -1.21
N ASP A 67 17.15 2.45 -2.52
CA ASP A 67 18.19 3.32 -3.08
C ASP A 67 17.75 4.80 -3.18
N GLU A 68 16.50 5.12 -2.80
CA GLU A 68 15.96 6.49 -2.75
C GLU A 68 15.51 6.86 -1.33
N GLU A 69 14.29 7.37 -1.17
CA GLU A 69 13.71 7.78 0.12
C GLU A 69 12.46 6.93 0.42
N PRO A 70 12.61 5.73 1.03
CA PRO A 70 11.48 4.90 1.43
C PRO A 70 10.49 5.68 2.31
N TRP A 71 9.21 5.30 2.25
CA TRP A 71 8.05 5.95 2.89
C TRP A 71 7.73 7.38 2.41
N LEU A 72 8.70 8.13 1.90
CA LEU A 72 8.50 9.47 1.34
C LEU A 72 8.22 9.44 -0.17
N LEU A 73 9.01 8.66 -0.90
CA LEU A 73 8.90 8.48 -2.36
C LEU A 73 8.28 7.11 -2.67
N ILE A 74 7.00 6.95 -2.27
CA ILE A 74 6.21 5.73 -2.52
C ILE A 74 5.93 5.51 -4.02
N ASN A 75 5.41 4.33 -4.39
CA ASN A 75 5.22 3.91 -5.79
C ASN A 75 6.53 3.94 -6.60
N ALA A 76 7.65 3.44 -6.09
CA ALA A 76 8.90 3.37 -6.83
C ALA A 76 8.79 2.56 -8.13
N TYR A 77 7.81 1.67 -8.25
CA TYR A 77 7.48 1.04 -9.52
C TYR A 77 7.09 2.04 -10.62
N ILE A 78 7.86 2.06 -11.70
CA ILE A 78 7.67 2.96 -12.86
C ILE A 78 7.34 2.26 -14.17
N SER A 79 7.13 0.94 -14.19
CA SER A 79 6.82 0.26 -15.46
C SER A 79 5.41 0.63 -15.96
N HIS A 80 4.43 0.62 -15.05
CA HIS A 80 3.04 1.01 -15.32
C HIS A 80 2.51 1.95 -14.25
N ASP A 81 1.55 2.79 -14.62
CA ASP A 81 0.71 3.48 -13.64
C ASP A 81 -0.14 2.46 -12.90
N THR A 82 -0.01 2.43 -11.57
CA THR A 82 -0.69 1.46 -10.70
C THR A 82 -1.93 2.03 -10.03
N ALA A 83 -2.22 3.33 -10.21
CA ALA A 83 -3.38 3.97 -9.59
C ALA A 83 -4.71 3.27 -9.94
N ASP A 84 -4.79 2.70 -11.14
CA ASP A 84 -5.96 2.02 -11.68
C ASP A 84 -5.90 0.49 -11.58
N TRP A 85 -4.90 -0.09 -10.93
CA TRP A 85 -4.83 -1.54 -10.74
C TRP A 85 -6.03 -2.03 -9.92
N LYS A 86 -6.68 -3.10 -10.41
CA LYS A 86 -7.97 -3.54 -9.89
C LYS A 86 -7.86 -4.46 -8.67
N ASP A 87 -6.65 -4.86 -8.31
CA ASP A 87 -6.39 -5.79 -7.21
C ASP A 87 -5.88 -5.10 -5.94
N LEU A 88 -5.08 -4.03 -6.01
CA LEU A 88 -4.48 -3.36 -4.85
C LEU A 88 -5.52 -2.93 -3.80
N GLY A 89 -6.58 -2.23 -4.21
CA GLY A 89 -7.65 -1.80 -3.30
C GLY A 89 -8.38 -2.97 -2.64
N LEU A 90 -8.68 -4.02 -3.39
CA LEU A 90 -9.33 -5.23 -2.86
C LEU A 90 -8.41 -5.99 -1.90
N LYS A 91 -7.13 -6.15 -2.28
CA LYS A 91 -6.10 -6.78 -1.45
C LYS A 91 -5.89 -6.03 -0.14
N TYR A 92 -6.00 -4.70 -0.14
CA TYR A 92 -5.93 -3.87 1.06
C TYR A 92 -7.07 -4.19 2.03
N ILE A 93 -8.31 -4.14 1.55
CA ILE A 93 -9.50 -4.45 2.38
C ILE A 93 -9.41 -5.87 2.94
N LEU A 94 -9.03 -6.85 2.10
CA LEU A 94 -8.91 -8.24 2.51
C LEU A 94 -7.81 -8.46 3.55
N GLN A 95 -6.63 -7.84 3.40
CA GLN A 95 -5.54 -7.95 4.37
C GLN A 95 -5.91 -7.31 5.70
N VAL A 96 -6.43 -6.08 5.70
CA VAL A 96 -6.89 -5.39 6.92
C VAL A 96 -7.89 -6.26 7.68
N TYR A 97 -8.86 -6.85 6.97
CA TYR A 97 -9.86 -7.70 7.62
C TYR A 97 -9.24 -9.01 8.13
N ARG A 98 -8.35 -9.65 7.37
CA ARG A 98 -7.61 -10.84 7.82
C ARG A 98 -6.84 -10.56 9.10
N ASP A 99 -6.12 -9.44 9.15
CA ASP A 99 -5.25 -9.09 10.27
C ASP A 99 -6.08 -8.76 11.53
N TYR A 100 -7.23 -8.10 11.36
CA TYR A 100 -8.22 -7.96 12.42
C TYR A 100 -8.76 -9.32 12.89
N VAL A 101 -9.11 -10.23 11.98
CA VAL A 101 -9.63 -11.55 12.35
C VAL A 101 -8.59 -12.34 13.14
N TYR A 102 -7.30 -12.23 12.80
CA TYR A 102 -6.24 -12.93 13.51
C TYR A 102 -5.96 -12.33 14.90
N THR A 103 -5.82 -11.00 14.99
CA THR A 103 -5.40 -10.31 16.22
C THR A 103 -6.56 -9.94 17.15
N LYS A 104 -7.79 -9.89 16.62
CA LYS A 104 -8.99 -9.32 17.27
C LYS A 104 -8.83 -7.87 17.71
N ASN A 105 -7.86 -7.14 17.14
CA ASN A 105 -7.58 -5.76 17.48
C ASN A 105 -8.64 -4.80 16.90
N LYS A 106 -9.64 -4.44 17.70
CA LYS A 106 -10.70 -3.51 17.29
C LYS A 106 -10.21 -2.08 17.06
N GLN A 107 -9.14 -1.66 17.74
CA GLN A 107 -8.58 -0.32 17.58
C GLN A 107 -7.98 -0.18 16.18
N PHE A 108 -7.16 -1.16 15.77
CA PHE A 108 -6.61 -1.26 14.41
C PHE A 108 -7.69 -1.13 13.34
N LEU A 109 -8.77 -1.92 13.44
CA LEU A 109 -9.87 -1.84 12.48
C LEU A 109 -10.53 -0.45 12.47
N THR A 110 -10.74 0.15 13.65
CA THR A 110 -11.36 1.47 13.78
C THR A 110 -10.51 2.58 13.17
N ASP A 111 -9.19 2.50 13.33
CA ASP A 111 -8.27 3.49 12.79
C ASP A 111 -8.22 3.43 11.26
N ILE A 112 -8.09 2.21 10.71
CA ILE A 112 -8.03 1.99 9.26
C ILE A 112 -9.37 2.26 8.57
N TRP A 113 -10.50 2.02 9.23
CA TRP A 113 -11.82 2.24 8.63
C TRP A 113 -12.03 3.65 8.06
N LYS A 114 -11.30 4.64 8.57
CA LYS A 114 -11.31 6.03 8.06
C LYS A 114 -10.75 6.18 6.66
N THR A 115 -9.93 5.23 6.19
CA THR A 115 -9.26 5.28 4.88
C THR A 115 -9.94 4.40 3.81
N ILE A 116 -10.86 3.51 4.22
CA ILE A 116 -11.61 2.62 3.32
C ILE A 116 -12.92 3.27 2.79
N LYS A 117 -13.40 4.34 3.43
CA LYS A 117 -14.67 5.02 3.10
C LYS A 117 -14.57 6.03 1.97
#